data_AF-A0A3M1TGA1-F1
#
_entry.id   AF-A0A3M1TGA1-F1
#
_cell.length_a   1.000
_cell.length_b   1.000
_cell.length_c   1.000
_cell.angle_alpha   90.00
_cell.angle_beta   90.00
_cell.angle_gamma   90.00
#
_symmetry.space_group_name_H-M   'P 1'
#
loop_
_entity.id
_entity.type
_entity.pdbx_description
1 polymer ?
#
loop_
_entity_poly.entity_id
_entity_poly.type
_entity_poly.pdbx_seq_one_letter_code
_entity_poly.pdbx_strand_id
1 'polypeptide(L)'
;MRKMMGWVVPLLVVVAVLVLGRPAWEARALRIRTFAQDEEKLGAVRGRLLEDQRAIDAAAPFDIPHQDGDASIFLNLRLPWEGATPDGRALYYPPRASESLALPESVVHRLADDRWLEADLDLARFDTRWMGHLYRYGVWRWEMGSHIGGTEGYLEVRFPLPSFDTLKAWAKIRLRKGLAAGDLSPALTQVRHLARLLWGTEVLPGMAAAVSILRYEDEAVRSFRASGGTLELPRKPVDETTRMRMQRALFAMQGMLRLSTPPSLRADPQVFHLGYCAALRTGLWEAILLAPYLSRARAEAYRAFDRALQASRGRCRLRTVRRLWRDRSYWDEPARQRLLGRMQADPGASEMVPLRDLRLDTCRVVFTLAGRQDLDGRSCEDIVERSLLGLRADVYFGEALLAALPAAHFAAFYSASGPGHN
;
A
#
# COMPACT_ATOMS: atom_id res chain seq x y z
N MET A 1 -6.64 25.61 67.16
CA MET A 1 -6.44 25.92 65.72
C MET A 1 -5.26 25.18 65.06
N ARG A 2 -4.09 24.98 65.68
CA ARG A 2 -2.96 24.23 65.05
C ARG A 2 -3.26 22.76 64.68
N LYS A 3 -4.16 22.06 65.39
CA LYS A 3 -4.55 20.66 65.07
C LYS A 3 -5.44 20.53 63.82
N MET A 4 -6.13 21.59 63.39
CA MET A 4 -6.99 21.55 62.20
C MET A 4 -6.20 21.68 60.90
N MET A 5 -5.04 22.35 60.94
CA MET A 5 -4.22 22.60 59.75
C MET A 5 -3.46 21.36 59.26
N GLY A 6 -3.26 20.36 60.14
CA GLY A 6 -2.57 19.11 59.81
C GLY A 6 -3.34 18.19 58.84
N TRP A 7 -4.66 18.33 58.73
CA TRP A 7 -5.50 17.47 57.88
C TRP A 7 -5.86 18.09 56.53
N VAL A 8 -5.78 19.41 56.41
CA VAL A 8 -6.18 20.13 55.18
C VAL A 8 -5.18 19.90 54.05
N VAL A 9 -3.88 19.89 54.33
CA VAL A 9 -2.84 19.69 53.31
C VAL A 9 -2.88 18.27 52.71
N PRO A 10 -2.93 17.17 53.50
CA PRO A 10 -3.09 15.83 52.95
C PRO A 10 -4.37 15.67 52.13
N LEU A 11 -5.48 16.27 52.59
CA LEU A 11 -6.77 16.22 51.88
C LEU A 11 -6.68 16.93 50.52
N LEU A 12 -6.08 18.11 50.45
CA LEU A 12 -5.89 18.84 49.20
C LEU A 12 -4.97 18.10 48.22
N VAL A 13 -3.92 17.43 48.71
CA VAL A 13 -3.05 16.61 47.86
C VAL A 13 -3.81 15.40 47.30
N VAL A 14 -4.60 14.71 48.12
CA VAL A 14 -5.43 13.58 47.66
C VAL A 14 -6.46 14.04 46.63
N VAL A 15 -7.15 15.16 46.88
CA VAL A 15 -8.12 15.73 45.94
C VAL A 15 -7.43 16.14 44.64
N ALA A 16 -6.25 16.79 44.69
CA ALA A 16 -5.50 17.15 43.50
C ALA A 16 -5.04 15.92 42.70
N VAL A 17 -4.55 14.86 43.35
CA VAL A 17 -4.16 13.61 42.68
C VAL A 17 -5.37 12.93 42.05
N LEU A 18 -6.53 12.92 42.71
CA LEU A 18 -7.75 12.32 42.17
C LEU A 18 -8.32 13.14 41.00
N VAL A 19 -8.36 14.47 41.12
CA VAL A 19 -8.93 15.37 40.10
C VAL A 19 -8.00 15.47 38.88
N LEU A 20 -6.68 15.62 39.09
CA LEU A 20 -5.70 15.72 37.99
C LEU A 20 -5.32 14.36 37.42
N GLY A 21 -5.43 13.29 38.21
CA GLY A 21 -5.13 11.91 37.78
C GLY A 21 -6.29 11.25 37.01
N ARG A 22 -7.53 11.71 37.20
CA ARG A 22 -8.71 11.13 36.55
C ARG A 22 -8.66 11.20 35.02
N PRO A 23 -8.29 12.32 34.36
CA PRO A 23 -8.14 12.35 32.89
C PRO A 23 -7.07 11.38 32.39
N ALA A 24 -5.95 11.25 33.10
CA ALA A 24 -4.89 10.30 32.75
C ALA A 24 -5.34 8.84 32.89
N TRP A 25 -6.12 8.54 33.93
CA TRP A 25 -6.69 7.22 34.16
C TRP A 25 -7.79 6.87 33.14
N GLU A 26 -8.71 7.79 32.86
CA GLU A 26 -9.76 7.63 31.84
C GLU A 26 -9.14 7.47 30.45
N ALA A 27 -8.11 8.27 30.10
CA ALA A 27 -7.36 8.11 28.86
C ALA A 27 -6.58 6.79 28.78
N ARG A 28 -6.15 6.22 29.92
CA ARG A 28 -5.52 4.90 29.99
C ARG A 28 -6.55 3.78 29.84
N ALA A 29 -7.67 3.87 30.54
CA ALA A 29 -8.76 2.89 30.48
C ALA A 29 -9.41 2.85 29.10
N LEU A 30 -9.64 4.00 28.47
CA LEU A 30 -10.10 4.09 27.09
C LEU A 30 -9.10 3.44 26.13
N ARG A 31 -7.80 3.72 26.28
CA ARG A 31 -6.74 3.07 25.49
C ARG A 31 -6.77 1.55 25.61
N ILE A 32 -6.91 1.02 26.83
CA ILE A 32 -6.97 -0.43 27.06
C ILE A 32 -8.18 -1.06 26.35
N ARG A 33 -9.36 -0.43 26.45
CA ARG A 33 -10.57 -0.94 25.76
C ARG A 33 -10.44 -0.90 24.25
N THR A 34 -9.90 0.18 23.69
CA THR A 34 -9.68 0.28 22.24
C THR A 34 -8.65 -0.74 21.78
N PHE A 35 -7.55 -0.94 22.51
CA PHE A 35 -6.58 -1.99 22.17
C PHE A 35 -7.22 -3.37 22.16
N ALA A 36 -8.03 -3.73 23.16
CA ALA A 36 -8.70 -5.03 23.17
C ALA A 36 -9.66 -5.22 21.98
N GLN A 37 -10.43 -4.18 21.63
CA GLN A 37 -11.29 -4.19 20.44
C GLN A 37 -10.48 -4.31 19.14
N ASP A 38 -9.35 -3.63 19.06
CA ASP A 38 -8.46 -3.69 17.91
C ASP A 38 -7.82 -5.07 17.78
N GLU A 39 -7.45 -5.71 18.90
CA GLU A 39 -6.95 -7.09 18.92
C GLU A 39 -7.98 -8.09 18.42
N GLU A 40 -9.23 -7.97 18.87
CA GLU A 40 -10.33 -8.82 18.41
C GLU A 40 -10.57 -8.64 16.90
N LYS A 41 -10.66 -7.39 16.44
CA LYS A 41 -10.83 -7.07 15.01
C LYS A 41 -9.68 -7.60 14.17
N LEU A 42 -8.43 -7.41 14.61
CA LEU A 42 -7.24 -7.93 13.92
C LEU A 42 -7.21 -9.46 13.92
N GLY A 43 -7.67 -10.11 15.00
CA GLY A 43 -7.84 -11.56 15.07
C GLY A 43 -8.83 -12.08 14.01
N ALA A 44 -9.98 -11.44 13.84
CA ALA A 44 -10.94 -11.79 12.80
C ALA A 44 -10.39 -11.57 11.38
N VAL A 45 -9.66 -10.46 11.17
CA VAL A 45 -8.97 -10.17 9.90
C VAL A 45 -7.92 -11.24 9.58
N ARG A 46 -7.19 -11.74 10.58
CA ARG A 46 -6.18 -12.81 10.42
C ARG A 46 -6.76 -14.10 9.84
N GLY A 47 -7.91 -14.54 10.36
CA GLY A 47 -8.58 -15.76 9.87
C GLY A 47 -8.98 -15.63 8.40
N ARG A 48 -9.64 -14.52 8.04
CA ARG A 48 -10.04 -14.23 6.66
C ARG A 48 -8.84 -14.09 5.72
N LEU A 49 -7.77 -13.46 6.18
CA LEU A 49 -6.53 -13.33 5.43
C LEU A 49 -5.93 -14.70 5.07
N LEU A 50 -5.97 -15.67 6.00
CA LEU A 50 -5.50 -17.04 5.73
C LEU A 50 -6.34 -17.73 4.65
N GLU A 51 -7.66 -17.62 4.73
CA GLU A 51 -8.57 -18.17 3.73
C GLU A 51 -8.32 -17.55 2.35
N ASP A 52 -8.11 -16.23 2.30
CA ASP A 52 -7.81 -15.53 1.07
C ASP A 52 -6.48 -15.98 0.47
N GLN A 53 -5.42 -16.15 1.27
CA GLN A 53 -4.13 -16.63 0.75
C GLN A 53 -4.25 -18.03 0.15
N ARG A 54 -4.92 -18.96 0.83
CA ARG A 54 -5.16 -20.30 0.29
C ARG A 54 -5.93 -20.28 -1.03
N ALA A 55 -6.97 -19.45 -1.10
CA ALA A 55 -7.77 -19.31 -2.31
C ALA A 55 -6.95 -18.70 -3.47
N ILE A 56 -6.09 -17.72 -3.17
CA ILE A 56 -5.24 -17.07 -4.19
C ILE A 56 -4.14 -18.03 -4.66
N ASP A 57 -3.55 -18.83 -3.77
CA ASP A 57 -2.55 -19.83 -4.14
C ASP A 57 -3.13 -20.91 -5.04
N ALA A 58 -4.32 -21.40 -4.71
CA ALA A 58 -5.04 -22.34 -5.55
C ALA A 58 -5.35 -21.75 -6.95
N ALA A 59 -5.62 -20.44 -7.03
CA ALA A 59 -5.85 -19.75 -8.29
C ALA A 59 -4.56 -19.46 -9.08
N ALA A 60 -3.41 -19.44 -8.41
CA ALA A 60 -2.07 -19.30 -9.00
C ALA A 60 -1.96 -18.20 -10.08
N PRO A 61 -2.36 -16.94 -9.79
CA PRO A 61 -2.58 -15.90 -10.80
C PRO A 61 -1.35 -15.56 -11.64
N PHE A 62 -0.15 -15.92 -11.18
CA PHE A 62 1.14 -15.60 -11.79
C PHE A 62 2.04 -16.82 -12.02
N ASP A 63 1.48 -18.03 -12.17
CA ASP A 63 2.22 -19.29 -12.34
C ASP A 63 2.92 -19.41 -13.70
N ILE A 64 3.84 -18.48 -13.99
CA ILE A 64 4.67 -18.48 -15.20
C ILE A 64 6.07 -18.90 -14.74
N PRO A 65 6.77 -19.79 -15.47
CA PRO A 65 8.15 -20.14 -15.15
C PRO A 65 8.99 -18.91 -14.85
N HIS A 66 9.79 -18.97 -13.80
CA HIS A 66 10.77 -17.93 -13.54
C HIS A 66 11.78 -17.91 -14.69
N GLN A 67 11.97 -16.75 -15.30
CA GLN A 67 13.10 -16.52 -16.17
C GLN A 67 14.23 -15.91 -15.35
N ASP A 68 15.47 -16.21 -15.73
CA ASP A 68 16.63 -15.56 -15.15
C ASP A 68 16.72 -14.13 -15.72
N GLY A 69 16.74 -13.12 -14.84
CA GLY A 69 16.90 -11.73 -15.26
C GLY A 69 16.08 -10.75 -14.43
N ASP A 70 16.63 -9.55 -14.27
CA ASP A 70 16.01 -8.44 -13.56
C ASP A 70 15.65 -7.31 -14.52
N ALA A 71 14.36 -6.97 -14.60
CA ALA A 71 13.83 -5.93 -15.47
C ALA A 71 14.25 -4.51 -15.04
N SER A 72 14.92 -4.36 -13.90
CA SER A 72 15.37 -3.07 -13.37
C SER A 72 16.19 -2.27 -14.39
N ILE A 73 17.19 -2.88 -15.05
CA ILE A 73 18.01 -2.23 -16.07
C ILE A 73 17.22 -1.76 -17.30
N PHE A 74 16.08 -2.40 -17.57
CA PHE A 74 15.24 -2.09 -18.71
C PHE A 74 14.20 -1.02 -18.36
N LEU A 75 13.40 -1.28 -17.33
CA LEU A 75 12.26 -0.46 -16.93
C LEU A 75 12.68 0.83 -16.23
N ASN A 76 13.67 0.78 -15.33
CA ASN A 76 14.00 1.93 -14.48
C ASN A 76 14.58 3.11 -15.26
N LEU A 77 15.23 2.84 -16.40
CA LEU A 77 15.78 3.86 -17.28
C LEU A 77 14.73 4.47 -18.23
N ARG A 78 13.64 3.75 -18.48
CA ARG A 78 12.64 4.12 -19.50
C ARG A 78 11.36 4.69 -18.91
N LEU A 79 11.05 4.40 -17.65
CA LEU A 79 9.85 4.90 -16.98
C LEU A 79 10.09 6.30 -16.40
N PRO A 80 9.05 7.16 -16.40
CA PRO A 80 9.06 8.33 -15.55
C PRO A 80 8.96 7.89 -14.08
N TRP A 81 9.56 8.69 -13.21
CA TRP A 81 9.46 8.48 -11.78
C TRP A 81 8.77 9.66 -11.10
N GLU A 82 7.98 9.33 -10.10
CA GLU A 82 7.18 10.26 -9.32
C GLU A 82 7.61 10.18 -7.87
N GLY A 83 7.88 11.31 -7.24
CA GLY A 83 8.21 11.40 -5.82
C GLY A 83 7.62 12.67 -5.21
N ALA A 84 8.03 12.98 -3.98
CA ALA A 84 7.64 14.21 -3.31
C ALA A 84 8.85 14.86 -2.63
N THR A 85 8.92 16.18 -2.73
CA THR A 85 9.82 17.02 -1.93
C THR A 85 9.47 16.96 -0.44
N PRO A 86 10.36 17.45 0.45
CA PRO A 86 10.06 17.52 1.88
C PRO A 86 8.79 18.29 2.27
N ASP A 87 8.40 19.26 1.45
CA ASP A 87 7.22 20.12 1.55
C ASP A 87 6.04 19.61 0.71
N GLY A 88 6.07 18.34 0.29
CA GLY A 88 4.93 17.67 -0.37
C GLY A 88 4.74 18.04 -1.85
N ARG A 89 5.56 18.92 -2.43
CA ARG A 89 5.50 19.18 -3.89
C ARG A 89 5.92 17.94 -4.66
N ALA A 90 5.14 17.57 -5.67
CA ALA A 90 5.42 16.47 -6.57
C ALA A 90 6.78 16.68 -7.27
N LEU A 91 7.60 15.64 -7.30
CA LEU A 91 8.83 15.57 -8.05
C LEU A 91 8.63 14.63 -9.23
N TYR A 92 8.89 15.14 -10.42
CA TYR A 92 8.89 14.35 -11.64
C TYR A 92 10.32 14.15 -12.10
N TYR A 93 10.73 12.89 -12.28
CA TYR A 93 12.01 12.56 -12.88
C TYR A 93 11.75 11.97 -14.26
N PRO A 94 12.22 12.62 -15.33
CA PRO A 94 12.03 12.11 -16.68
C PRO A 94 12.84 10.83 -16.90
N PRO A 95 12.42 9.99 -17.85
CA PRO A 95 13.20 8.84 -18.31
C PRO A 95 14.62 9.24 -18.75
N ARG A 96 15.59 8.34 -18.51
CA ARG A 96 17.00 8.54 -18.86
C ARG A 96 17.37 7.92 -20.21
N ALA A 97 16.57 6.99 -20.71
CA ALA A 97 16.79 6.34 -21.99
C ALA A 97 16.12 7.10 -23.14
N SER A 98 16.72 7.04 -24.33
CA SER A 98 16.14 7.57 -25.57
C SER A 98 14.80 6.90 -25.92
N GLU A 99 14.69 5.59 -25.65
CA GLU A 99 13.44 4.81 -25.78
C GLU A 99 12.57 4.97 -24.53
N SER A 100 12.04 6.17 -24.34
CA SER A 100 11.15 6.51 -23.23
C SER A 100 9.83 5.71 -23.28
N LEU A 101 9.41 5.22 -22.12
CA LEU A 101 8.06 4.68 -21.87
C LEU A 101 7.13 5.73 -21.23
N ALA A 102 7.54 7.00 -21.15
CA ALA A 102 6.62 8.04 -20.72
C ALA A 102 5.47 8.20 -21.75
N LEU A 103 4.25 8.29 -21.23
CA LEU A 103 3.07 8.62 -22.02
C LEU A 103 2.71 10.09 -21.78
N PRO A 104 2.11 10.79 -22.76
CA PRO A 104 1.52 12.10 -22.50
C PRO A 104 0.49 12.01 -21.37
N GLU A 105 0.47 12.98 -20.47
CA GLU A 105 -0.45 13.00 -19.33
C GLU A 105 -1.91 12.87 -19.75
N SER A 106 -2.30 13.50 -20.86
CA SER A 106 -3.64 13.38 -21.45
C SER A 106 -4.01 11.96 -21.89
N VAL A 107 -3.03 11.12 -22.21
CA VAL A 107 -3.25 9.70 -22.52
C VAL A 107 -3.41 8.90 -21.23
N VAL A 108 -2.55 9.13 -20.24
CA VAL A 108 -2.65 8.47 -18.92
C VAL A 108 -4.00 8.78 -18.27
N HIS A 109 -4.41 10.05 -18.27
CA HIS A 109 -5.69 10.48 -17.69
C HIS A 109 -6.90 9.88 -18.43
N ARG A 110 -6.92 9.91 -19.78
CA ARG A 110 -7.98 9.26 -20.57
C ARG A 110 -8.10 7.76 -20.30
N LEU A 111 -6.97 7.11 -20.03
CA LEU A 111 -6.92 5.70 -19.70
C LEU A 111 -7.09 5.42 -18.20
N ALA A 112 -7.25 6.42 -17.34
CA ALA A 112 -7.50 6.20 -15.91
C ALA A 112 -8.97 5.80 -15.66
N ASP A 113 -9.90 6.29 -16.48
CA ASP A 113 -11.33 5.97 -16.44
C ASP A 113 -11.60 4.45 -16.62
N ASP A 114 -12.68 3.98 -16.03
CA ASP A 114 -13.22 2.62 -16.21
C ASP A 114 -13.71 2.38 -17.64
N ARG A 115 -14.05 3.44 -18.40
CA ARG A 115 -14.40 3.39 -19.83
C ARG A 115 -13.19 3.41 -20.78
N TRP A 116 -12.02 2.97 -20.32
CA TRP A 116 -10.79 3.00 -21.11
C TRP A 116 -10.84 2.25 -22.46
N LEU A 117 -11.74 1.27 -22.60
CA LEU A 117 -11.98 0.56 -23.87
C LEU A 117 -12.54 1.50 -24.96
N GLU A 118 -13.34 2.49 -24.55
CA GLU A 118 -14.02 3.47 -25.40
C GLU A 118 -13.16 4.71 -25.68
N ALA A 119 -12.04 4.89 -24.98
CA ALA A 119 -11.22 6.09 -25.09
C ALA A 119 -10.72 6.31 -26.53
N ASP A 120 -10.94 7.49 -27.12
CA ASP A 120 -10.42 7.79 -28.46
C ASP A 120 -8.89 7.96 -28.42
N LEU A 121 -8.18 6.99 -29.00
CA LEU A 121 -6.71 6.94 -29.08
C LEU A 121 -6.28 6.40 -30.44
N ASP A 122 -5.33 7.09 -31.08
CA ASP A 122 -4.62 6.56 -32.25
C ASP A 122 -3.61 5.48 -31.80
N LEU A 123 -4.09 4.23 -31.78
CA LEU A 123 -3.31 3.08 -31.32
C LEU A 123 -2.06 2.79 -32.15
N ALA A 124 -1.98 3.29 -33.39
CA ALA A 124 -0.84 3.10 -34.27
C ALA A 124 0.41 3.84 -33.77
N ARG A 125 0.24 4.93 -33.01
CA ARG A 125 1.36 5.74 -32.47
C ARG A 125 2.11 5.07 -31.33
N PHE A 126 1.55 4.04 -30.72
CA PHE A 126 2.13 3.42 -29.53
C PHE A 126 2.84 2.11 -29.88
N ASP A 127 4.18 2.09 -29.78
CA ASP A 127 4.96 0.86 -29.94
C ASP A 127 4.86 0.01 -28.66
N THR A 128 4.18 -1.13 -28.74
CA THR A 128 4.04 -2.07 -27.62
C THR A 128 4.97 -3.27 -27.72
N ARG A 129 5.89 -3.32 -28.71
CA ARG A 129 6.82 -4.44 -28.89
C ARG A 129 7.72 -4.65 -27.68
N TRP A 130 8.06 -3.57 -26.97
CA TRP A 130 8.86 -3.61 -25.74
C TRP A 130 8.29 -4.56 -24.68
N MET A 131 6.97 -4.76 -24.61
CA MET A 131 6.35 -5.69 -23.66
C MET A 131 6.75 -7.13 -23.93
N GLY A 132 6.97 -7.51 -25.20
CA GLY A 132 7.53 -8.80 -25.56
C GLY A 132 8.97 -8.98 -25.07
N HIS A 133 9.75 -7.90 -24.97
CA HIS A 133 11.10 -7.96 -24.41
C HIS A 133 11.10 -8.25 -22.91
N LEU A 134 10.01 -7.94 -22.19
CA LEU A 134 9.93 -8.19 -20.75
C LEU A 134 9.99 -9.67 -20.40
N TYR A 135 9.62 -10.57 -21.32
CA TYR A 135 9.65 -12.02 -21.05
C TYR A 135 11.01 -12.50 -20.57
N ARG A 136 12.10 -11.86 -21.02
CA ARG A 136 13.49 -12.15 -20.61
C ARG A 136 13.77 -11.92 -19.12
N TYR A 137 12.84 -11.34 -18.38
CA TYR A 137 13.02 -11.01 -16.97
C TYR A 137 12.01 -11.77 -16.10
N GLY A 138 12.51 -12.41 -15.05
CA GLY A 138 11.67 -13.08 -14.04
C GLY A 138 11.30 -12.17 -12.87
N VAL A 139 12.08 -11.12 -12.63
CA VAL A 139 11.91 -10.22 -11.49
C VAL A 139 12.06 -8.76 -11.91
N TRP A 140 11.50 -7.84 -11.14
CA TRP A 140 11.79 -6.41 -11.24
C TRP A 140 12.17 -5.86 -9.87
N ARG A 141 13.45 -5.56 -9.67
CA ARG A 141 13.93 -4.87 -8.46
C ARG A 141 13.94 -3.37 -8.72
N TRP A 142 12.83 -2.71 -8.45
CA TRP A 142 12.67 -1.29 -8.73
C TRP A 142 13.79 -0.42 -8.12
N GLU A 143 14.37 -0.78 -6.98
CA GLU A 143 15.50 -0.04 -6.37
C GLU A 143 16.79 -0.03 -7.23
N MET A 144 17.05 -1.08 -8.01
CA MET A 144 18.33 -1.28 -8.72
C MET A 144 18.44 -0.38 -9.96
N GLY A 145 19.50 0.42 -10.09
CA GLY A 145 19.65 1.33 -11.25
C GLY A 145 18.59 2.43 -11.33
N SER A 146 17.87 2.67 -10.23
CA SER A 146 16.92 3.77 -10.07
C SER A 146 17.62 5.10 -9.84
N HIS A 147 16.84 6.19 -9.85
CA HIS A 147 17.30 7.52 -9.42
C HIS A 147 17.78 7.57 -7.95
N ILE A 148 17.50 6.51 -7.18
CA ILE A 148 17.84 6.37 -5.76
C ILE A 148 19.20 5.69 -5.57
N GLY A 149 19.72 5.02 -6.61
CA GLY A 149 21.02 4.33 -6.56
C GLY A 149 22.15 5.33 -6.33
N GLY A 150 22.55 5.52 -5.06
CA GLY A 150 23.63 6.41 -4.65
C GLY A 150 23.21 7.55 -3.70
N THR A 151 21.92 7.78 -3.47
CA THR A 151 21.47 8.77 -2.50
C THR A 151 21.42 8.15 -1.10
N GLU A 152 22.52 8.25 -0.35
CA GLU A 152 22.54 7.92 1.07
C GLU A 152 21.64 8.91 1.85
N GLY A 153 20.77 8.39 2.73
CA GLY A 153 20.01 9.20 3.70
C GLY A 153 18.55 9.55 3.36
N TYR A 154 17.99 9.08 2.25
CA TYR A 154 16.58 9.36 1.92
C TYR A 154 15.59 8.38 2.59
N LEU A 155 14.44 8.91 2.99
CA LEU A 155 13.29 8.19 3.57
C LEU A 155 12.40 7.60 2.47
N GLU A 156 11.90 6.37 2.61
CA GLU A 156 11.10 5.72 1.54
C GLU A 156 9.79 6.40 1.21
N VAL A 157 9.16 7.08 2.15
CA VAL A 157 7.97 7.90 1.85
C VAL A 157 8.27 8.97 0.79
N ARG A 158 9.56 9.33 0.64
CA ARG A 158 10.03 10.32 -0.33
C ARG A 158 10.84 9.68 -1.45
N PHE A 159 10.96 8.35 -1.48
CA PHE A 159 11.63 7.72 -2.61
C PHE A 159 10.76 7.90 -3.84
N PRO A 160 11.34 8.42 -4.94
CA PRO A 160 10.62 8.38 -6.20
C PRO A 160 10.28 6.92 -6.52
N LEU A 161 9.05 6.67 -6.91
CA LEU A 161 8.59 5.39 -7.41
C LEU A 161 8.45 5.50 -8.93
N PRO A 162 8.65 4.39 -9.68
CA PRO A 162 8.30 4.38 -11.09
C PRO A 162 6.80 4.63 -11.23
N SER A 163 6.39 5.37 -12.26
CA SER A 163 4.97 5.66 -12.53
C SER A 163 4.20 4.38 -12.85
N PHE A 164 3.56 3.81 -11.83
CA PHE A 164 2.74 2.61 -11.96
C PHE A 164 1.47 2.88 -12.80
N ASP A 165 0.99 4.12 -12.81
CA ASP A 165 -0.12 4.57 -13.65
C ASP A 165 0.25 4.53 -15.13
N THR A 166 1.47 4.96 -15.48
CA THR A 166 2.00 4.83 -16.84
C THR A 166 2.04 3.37 -17.29
N LEU A 167 2.44 2.43 -16.41
CA LEU A 167 2.45 1.00 -16.73
C LEU A 167 1.05 0.40 -16.88
N LYS A 168 0.08 0.82 -16.04
CA LYS A 168 -1.34 0.46 -16.21
C LYS A 168 -1.89 0.96 -17.55
N ALA A 169 -1.58 2.19 -17.92
CA ALA A 169 -1.98 2.78 -19.20
C ALA A 169 -1.37 2.00 -20.39
N TRP A 170 -0.09 1.64 -20.33
CA TRP A 170 0.53 0.77 -21.33
C TRP A 170 -0.14 -0.60 -21.44
N ALA A 171 -0.52 -1.23 -20.32
CA ALA A 171 -1.26 -2.49 -20.32
C ALA A 171 -2.59 -2.35 -21.06
N LYS A 172 -3.36 -1.30 -20.77
CA LYS A 172 -4.60 -0.97 -21.48
C LYS A 172 -4.38 -0.77 -22.98
N ILE A 173 -3.38 0.03 -23.37
CA ILE A 173 -3.02 0.24 -24.79
C ILE A 173 -2.72 -1.10 -25.47
N ARG A 174 -1.93 -1.97 -24.86
CA ARG A 174 -1.58 -3.27 -25.43
C ARG A 174 -2.79 -4.18 -25.63
N LEU A 175 -3.70 -4.22 -24.67
CA LEU A 175 -4.95 -4.98 -24.77
C LEU A 175 -5.83 -4.44 -25.91
N ARG A 176 -6.00 -3.12 -26.02
CA ARG A 176 -6.78 -2.52 -27.12
C ARG A 176 -6.18 -2.81 -28.49
N LYS A 177 -4.85 -2.81 -28.62
CA LYS A 177 -4.18 -3.24 -29.86
C LYS A 177 -4.49 -4.70 -30.21
N GLY A 178 -4.57 -5.58 -29.21
CA GLY A 178 -4.98 -6.98 -29.43
C GLY A 178 -6.44 -7.10 -29.87
N LEU A 179 -7.34 -6.35 -29.22
CA LEU A 179 -8.75 -6.28 -29.61
C LEU A 179 -8.93 -5.79 -31.05
N ALA A 180 -8.30 -4.67 -31.40
CA ALA A 180 -8.39 -4.08 -32.73
C ALA A 180 -7.81 -4.98 -33.83
N ALA A 181 -6.76 -5.76 -33.51
CA ALA A 181 -6.15 -6.69 -34.45
C ALA A 181 -6.90 -8.04 -34.57
N GLY A 182 -7.91 -8.29 -33.72
CA GLY A 182 -8.56 -9.60 -33.64
C GLY A 182 -7.68 -10.70 -33.02
N ASP A 183 -6.51 -10.34 -32.47
CA ASP A 183 -5.53 -11.27 -31.88
C ASP A 183 -5.18 -10.84 -30.45
N LEU A 184 -6.07 -11.22 -29.52
CA LEU A 184 -5.96 -10.82 -28.12
C LEU A 184 -4.96 -11.68 -27.34
N SER A 185 -4.66 -12.91 -27.79
CA SER A 185 -3.86 -13.88 -27.01
C SER A 185 -2.46 -13.37 -26.64
N PRO A 186 -1.64 -12.85 -27.59
CA PRO A 186 -0.31 -12.33 -27.25
C PRO A 186 -0.37 -11.09 -26.36
N ALA A 187 -1.45 -10.31 -26.43
CA ALA A 187 -1.65 -9.14 -25.59
C ALA A 187 -1.84 -9.54 -24.13
N LEU A 188 -2.71 -10.52 -23.89
CA LEU A 188 -2.99 -11.05 -22.55
C LEU A 188 -1.73 -11.66 -21.94
N THR A 189 -0.97 -12.45 -22.69
CA THR A 189 0.25 -13.05 -22.15
C THR A 189 1.27 -11.96 -21.75
N GLN A 190 1.44 -10.93 -22.57
CA GLN A 190 2.41 -9.86 -22.30
C GLN A 190 2.00 -9.00 -21.10
N VAL A 191 0.72 -8.66 -21.03
CA VAL A 191 0.13 -7.88 -19.94
C VAL A 191 0.15 -8.66 -18.63
N ARG A 192 -0.11 -9.96 -18.67
CA ARG A 192 0.00 -10.85 -17.51
C ARG A 192 1.41 -10.92 -16.97
N HIS A 193 2.40 -10.98 -17.85
CA HIS A 193 3.81 -10.99 -17.46
C HIS A 193 4.23 -9.65 -16.83
N LEU A 194 3.76 -8.52 -17.37
CA LEU A 194 3.95 -7.21 -16.73
C LEU A 194 3.32 -7.17 -15.32
N ALA A 195 2.08 -7.67 -15.17
CA ALA A 195 1.43 -7.75 -13.86
C ALA A 195 2.24 -8.63 -12.87
N ARG A 196 2.82 -9.74 -13.33
CA ARG A 196 3.72 -10.56 -12.50
C ARG A 196 4.96 -9.79 -12.04
N LEU A 197 5.62 -9.06 -12.95
CA LEU A 197 6.79 -8.25 -12.60
C LEU A 197 6.45 -7.18 -11.57
N LEU A 198 5.30 -6.51 -11.75
CA LEU A 198 4.76 -5.52 -10.83
C LEU A 198 4.46 -6.10 -9.44
N TRP A 199 3.81 -7.27 -9.41
CA TRP A 199 3.57 -8.01 -8.18
C TRP A 199 4.89 -8.36 -7.46
N GLY A 200 5.90 -8.72 -8.24
CA GLY A 200 7.25 -9.02 -7.79
C GLY A 200 8.08 -7.80 -7.39
N THR A 201 7.57 -6.58 -7.37
CA THR A 201 8.34 -5.41 -6.87
C THR A 201 8.44 -5.37 -5.34
N GLU A 202 7.55 -6.10 -4.65
CA GLU A 202 7.38 -6.09 -3.19
C GLU A 202 7.13 -4.67 -2.63
N VAL A 203 6.52 -3.78 -3.41
CA VAL A 203 5.97 -2.50 -2.92
C VAL A 203 4.48 -2.48 -3.13
N LEU A 204 3.75 -1.90 -2.17
CA LEU A 204 2.29 -1.90 -2.20
C LEU A 204 1.71 -1.29 -3.49
N PRO A 205 2.17 -0.12 -3.99
CA PRO A 205 1.64 0.45 -5.22
C PRO A 205 1.84 -0.45 -6.45
N GLY A 206 3.01 -1.10 -6.56
CA GLY A 206 3.30 -2.05 -7.64
C GLY A 206 2.40 -3.28 -7.59
N MET A 207 2.18 -3.86 -6.40
CA MET A 207 1.27 -5.00 -6.23
C MET A 207 -0.18 -4.63 -6.53
N ALA A 208 -0.64 -3.44 -6.12
CA ALA A 208 -1.99 -2.98 -6.40
C ALA A 208 -2.20 -2.67 -7.91
N ALA A 209 -1.18 -2.12 -8.57
CA ALA A 209 -1.17 -1.95 -10.02
C ALA A 209 -1.27 -3.30 -10.75
N ALA A 210 -0.56 -4.34 -10.27
CA ALA A 210 -0.68 -5.69 -10.82
C ALA A 210 -2.12 -6.23 -10.76
N VAL A 211 -2.80 -6.08 -9.61
CA VAL A 211 -4.21 -6.51 -9.49
C VAL A 211 -5.12 -5.72 -10.41
N SER A 212 -4.88 -4.41 -10.56
CA SER A 212 -5.63 -3.57 -11.51
C SER A 212 -5.45 -4.06 -12.95
N ILE A 213 -4.24 -4.47 -13.33
CA ILE A 213 -3.97 -5.04 -14.66
C ILE A 213 -4.74 -6.35 -14.88
N LEU A 214 -4.85 -7.21 -13.86
CA LEU A 214 -5.65 -8.43 -13.95
C LEU A 214 -7.14 -8.14 -14.22
N ARG A 215 -7.67 -7.01 -13.71
CA ARG A 215 -9.02 -6.54 -14.03
C ARG A 215 -9.12 -6.16 -15.51
N TYR A 216 -8.16 -5.41 -16.04
CA TYR A 216 -8.17 -4.98 -17.45
C TYR A 216 -8.13 -6.18 -18.41
N GLU A 217 -7.40 -7.25 -18.07
CA GLU A 217 -7.40 -8.48 -18.86
C GLU A 217 -8.79 -9.11 -18.98
N ASP A 218 -9.52 -9.22 -17.86
CA ASP A 218 -10.87 -9.78 -17.82
C ASP A 218 -11.88 -8.91 -18.59
N GLU A 219 -11.78 -7.59 -18.47
CA GLU A 219 -12.57 -6.63 -19.27
C GLU A 219 -12.30 -6.80 -20.77
N ALA A 220 -11.03 -6.92 -21.18
CA ALA A 220 -10.67 -7.15 -22.58
C ALA A 220 -11.21 -8.49 -23.10
N VAL A 221 -11.10 -9.58 -22.31
CA VAL A 221 -11.63 -10.89 -22.71
C VAL A 221 -13.15 -10.86 -22.85
N ARG A 222 -13.87 -10.21 -21.92
CA ARG A 222 -15.33 -10.05 -22.02
C ARG A 222 -15.71 -9.25 -23.27
N SER A 223 -15.02 -8.14 -23.54
CA SER A 223 -15.24 -7.33 -24.74
C SER A 223 -15.01 -8.13 -26.04
N PHE A 224 -13.91 -8.89 -26.13
CA PHE A 224 -13.60 -9.72 -27.30
C PHE A 224 -14.64 -10.81 -27.57
N ARG A 225 -15.14 -11.46 -26.50
CA ARG A 225 -16.20 -12.46 -26.62
C ARG A 225 -17.53 -11.84 -27.02
N ALA A 226 -17.84 -10.66 -26.49
CA ALA A 226 -19.06 -9.93 -26.84
C ALA A 226 -19.10 -9.51 -28.32
N SER A 227 -17.93 -9.29 -28.94
CA SER A 227 -17.82 -9.04 -30.39
C SER A 227 -17.81 -10.33 -31.24
N GLY A 228 -18.16 -11.49 -30.67
CA GLY A 228 -18.18 -12.78 -31.37
C GLY A 228 -16.83 -13.45 -31.53
N GLY A 229 -15.77 -12.92 -30.91
CA GLY A 229 -14.44 -13.50 -30.96
C GLY A 229 -14.36 -14.81 -30.18
N THR A 230 -13.81 -15.85 -30.81
CA THR A 230 -13.43 -17.10 -30.14
C THR A 230 -11.97 -17.03 -29.74
N LEU A 231 -11.66 -17.31 -28.47
CA LEU A 231 -10.32 -17.21 -27.94
C LEU A 231 -9.98 -18.46 -27.14
N GLU A 232 -9.08 -19.26 -27.69
CA GLU A 232 -8.39 -20.27 -26.91
C GLU A 232 -7.33 -19.57 -26.06
N LEU A 233 -7.67 -19.42 -24.78
CA LEU A 233 -6.80 -18.75 -23.84
C LEU A 233 -5.77 -19.75 -23.30
N PRO A 234 -4.47 -19.44 -23.36
CA PRO A 234 -3.46 -20.26 -22.70
C PRO A 234 -3.68 -20.30 -21.18
N ARG A 235 -4.39 -19.30 -20.63
CA ARG A 235 -4.76 -19.22 -19.21
C ARG A 235 -6.08 -18.50 -19.02
N LYS A 236 -6.90 -19.02 -18.09
CA LYS A 236 -8.14 -18.37 -17.65
C LYS A 236 -7.84 -17.00 -17.02
N PRO A 237 -8.59 -15.94 -17.36
CA PRO A 237 -8.49 -14.66 -16.65
C PRO A 237 -8.79 -14.86 -15.16
N VAL A 238 -8.16 -14.06 -14.31
CA VAL A 238 -8.40 -14.13 -12.87
C VAL A 238 -9.76 -13.50 -12.60
N ASP A 239 -10.68 -14.26 -12.04
CA ASP A 239 -12.03 -13.79 -11.76
C ASP A 239 -12.07 -12.68 -10.69
N GLU A 240 -13.19 -11.96 -10.66
CA GLU A 240 -13.41 -10.84 -9.75
C GLU A 240 -13.28 -11.25 -8.28
N THR A 241 -13.81 -12.41 -7.91
CA THR A 241 -13.70 -12.94 -6.55
C THR A 241 -12.25 -13.08 -6.12
N THR A 242 -11.40 -13.66 -6.97
CA THR A 242 -9.97 -13.82 -6.70
C THR A 242 -9.27 -12.47 -6.63
N ARG A 243 -9.58 -11.51 -7.53
CA ARG A 243 -9.02 -10.16 -7.48
C ARG A 243 -9.37 -9.42 -6.18
N MET A 244 -10.63 -9.46 -5.76
CA MET A 244 -11.07 -8.88 -4.48
C MET A 244 -10.35 -9.51 -3.29
N ARG A 245 -10.15 -10.84 -3.30
CA ARG A 245 -9.34 -11.53 -2.29
C ARG A 245 -7.90 -11.02 -2.29
N MET A 246 -7.29 -10.86 -3.46
CA MET A 246 -5.93 -10.30 -3.59
C MET A 246 -5.84 -8.90 -3.00
N GLN A 247 -6.76 -7.99 -3.35
CA GLN A 247 -6.80 -6.64 -2.79
C GLN A 247 -6.95 -6.66 -1.27
N ARG A 248 -7.95 -7.39 -0.76
CA ARG A 248 -8.19 -7.51 0.68
C ARG A 248 -6.97 -8.07 1.40
N ALA A 249 -6.35 -9.12 0.86
CA ALA A 249 -5.17 -9.72 1.45
C ALA A 249 -3.97 -8.77 1.47
N LEU A 250 -3.75 -7.99 0.41
CA LEU A 250 -2.71 -6.96 0.35
C LEU A 250 -2.87 -5.92 1.47
N PHE A 251 -4.07 -5.35 1.63
CA PHE A 251 -4.31 -4.31 2.63
C PHE A 251 -4.35 -4.86 4.06
N ALA A 252 -4.97 -6.03 4.27
CA ALA A 252 -4.96 -6.69 5.57
C ALA A 252 -3.53 -7.00 6.02
N MET A 253 -2.65 -7.45 5.12
CA MET A 253 -1.25 -7.74 5.44
C MET A 253 -0.50 -6.50 5.94
N GLN A 254 -0.79 -5.31 5.41
CA GLN A 254 -0.20 -4.05 5.92
C GLN A 254 -0.56 -3.85 7.38
N GLY A 255 -1.82 -4.06 7.76
CA GLY A 255 -2.30 -3.96 9.14
C GLY A 255 -1.65 -4.97 10.10
N MET A 256 -1.18 -6.10 9.60
CA MET A 256 -0.57 -7.17 10.39
C MET A 256 0.93 -6.97 10.66
N LEU A 257 1.57 -6.00 10.00
CA LEU A 257 3.00 -5.72 10.15
C LEU A 257 3.27 -4.25 10.47
N ARG A 258 2.39 -3.62 11.26
CA ARG A 258 2.59 -2.24 11.75
C ARG A 258 3.27 -2.20 13.11
N LEU A 259 3.75 -1.01 13.48
CA LEU A 259 4.28 -0.78 14.82
C LEU A 259 3.21 -0.91 15.91
N SER A 260 1.95 -0.58 15.60
CA SER A 260 0.82 -0.73 16.53
C SER A 260 0.29 -2.16 16.63
N THR A 261 0.58 -3.04 15.68
CA THR A 261 0.12 -4.44 15.70
C THR A 261 0.75 -5.19 16.89
N PRO A 262 -0.07 -5.78 17.78
CA PRO A 262 0.40 -6.60 18.88
C PRO A 262 1.29 -7.73 18.38
N PRO A 263 2.40 -8.06 19.08
CA PRO A 263 3.31 -9.12 18.64
C PRO A 263 2.66 -10.48 18.40
N SER A 264 1.60 -10.83 19.14
CA SER A 264 0.83 -12.07 19.01
C SER A 264 0.04 -12.16 17.70
N LEU A 265 -0.39 -11.01 17.16
CA LEU A 265 -1.20 -10.91 15.95
C LEU A 265 -0.38 -10.63 14.69
N ARG A 266 0.93 -10.41 14.82
CA ARG A 266 1.80 -10.16 13.67
C ARG A 266 1.83 -11.36 12.73
N ALA A 267 1.89 -11.06 11.43
CA ALA A 267 2.02 -12.09 10.41
C ALA A 267 3.36 -12.83 10.55
N ASP A 268 3.30 -14.16 10.57
CA ASP A 268 4.45 -15.05 10.45
C ASP A 268 4.72 -15.31 8.95
N PRO A 269 5.95 -15.08 8.45
CA PRO A 269 6.25 -15.38 7.05
C PRO A 269 6.00 -16.85 6.68
N GLN A 270 6.19 -17.81 7.58
CA GLN A 270 5.94 -19.23 7.30
C GLN A 270 4.47 -19.53 7.02
N VAL A 271 3.57 -18.71 7.59
CA VAL A 271 2.13 -18.86 7.47
C VAL A 271 1.56 -17.96 6.38
N PHE A 272 2.14 -16.77 6.20
CA PHE A 272 1.66 -15.77 5.26
C PHE A 272 2.72 -15.37 4.25
N HIS A 273 2.38 -15.42 2.96
CA HIS A 273 3.30 -15.05 1.87
C HIS A 273 2.81 -13.93 0.99
N LEU A 274 1.52 -13.86 0.71
CA LEU A 274 1.00 -12.81 -0.14
C LEU A 274 1.11 -11.45 0.56
N GLY A 275 1.78 -10.50 -0.10
CA GLY A 275 1.95 -9.13 0.41
C GLY A 275 2.89 -9.02 1.61
N TYR A 276 3.40 -10.13 2.16
CA TYR A 276 4.21 -10.12 3.38
C TYR A 276 5.44 -9.23 3.24
N CYS A 277 6.19 -9.37 2.14
CA CYS A 277 7.40 -8.59 1.93
C CYS A 277 7.11 -7.08 1.76
N ALA A 278 6.01 -6.73 1.07
CA ALA A 278 5.59 -5.35 0.91
C ALA A 278 5.14 -4.74 2.24
N ALA A 279 4.38 -5.47 3.05
CA ALA A 279 3.95 -5.02 4.37
C ALA A 279 5.10 -4.93 5.37
N LEU A 280 6.04 -5.89 5.34
CA LEU A 280 7.23 -5.83 6.17
C LEU A 280 8.09 -4.61 5.79
N ARG A 281 8.24 -4.31 4.49
CA ARG A 281 8.91 -3.09 4.01
C ARG A 281 8.23 -1.85 4.60
N THR A 282 6.94 -1.65 4.36
CA THR A 282 6.20 -0.47 4.85
C THR A 282 6.29 -0.33 6.37
N GLY A 283 6.08 -1.44 7.10
CA GLY A 283 6.11 -1.46 8.56
C GLY A 283 7.49 -1.14 9.14
N LEU A 284 8.55 -1.65 8.52
CA LEU A 284 9.92 -1.30 8.91
C LEU A 284 10.21 0.18 8.68
N TRP A 285 9.71 0.76 7.59
CA TRP A 285 9.89 2.18 7.33
C TRP A 285 9.16 3.07 8.34
N GLU A 286 7.91 2.74 8.66
CA GLU A 286 7.17 3.37 9.77
C GLU A 286 7.98 3.29 11.07
N ALA A 287 8.52 2.10 11.38
CA ALA A 287 9.32 1.90 12.59
C ALA A 287 10.66 2.65 12.57
N ILE A 288 11.35 2.75 11.43
CA ILE A 288 12.60 3.54 11.30
C ILE A 288 12.31 5.02 11.57
N LEU A 289 11.25 5.57 10.96
CA LEU A 289 10.84 6.96 11.13
C LEU A 289 10.49 7.29 12.59
N LEU A 290 9.86 6.36 13.29
CA LEU A 290 9.39 6.56 14.66
C LEU A 290 10.39 6.09 15.73
N ALA A 291 11.52 5.50 15.34
CA ALA A 291 12.52 4.97 16.26
C ALA A 291 12.99 5.98 17.33
N PRO A 292 13.26 7.26 17.02
CA PRO A 292 13.70 8.24 18.02
C PRO A 292 12.67 8.51 19.12
N TYR A 293 11.39 8.26 18.86
CA TYR A 293 10.29 8.55 19.78
C TYR A 293 9.78 7.29 20.50
N LEU A 294 9.72 6.17 19.79
CA LEU A 294 8.97 4.99 20.22
C LEU A 294 9.85 3.77 20.52
N SER A 295 11.13 3.73 20.14
CA SER A 295 11.96 2.54 20.32
C SER A 295 12.03 2.04 21.77
N ARG A 296 12.17 2.95 22.74
CA ARG A 296 12.16 2.62 24.17
C ARG A 296 10.77 2.22 24.66
N ALA A 297 9.74 3.02 24.33
CA ALA A 297 8.37 2.80 24.79
C ALA A 297 7.71 1.56 24.16
N ARG A 298 8.20 1.10 23.00
CA ARG A 298 7.67 -0.01 22.21
C ARG A 298 8.74 -1.07 21.94
N ALA A 299 9.68 -1.28 22.88
CA ALA A 299 10.84 -2.16 22.68
C ALA A 299 10.47 -3.56 22.15
N GLU A 300 9.35 -4.13 22.60
CA GLU A 300 8.88 -5.43 22.11
C GLU A 300 8.47 -5.42 20.63
N ALA A 301 7.82 -4.36 20.16
CA ALA A 301 7.43 -4.22 18.76
C ALA A 301 8.66 -4.09 17.83
N TYR A 302 9.71 -3.40 18.28
CA TYR A 302 10.99 -3.33 17.55
C TYR A 302 11.69 -4.69 17.52
N ARG A 303 11.74 -5.41 18.65
CA ARG A 303 12.26 -6.79 18.69
C ARG A 303 11.45 -7.73 17.77
N ALA A 304 10.15 -7.51 17.65
CA ALA A 304 9.32 -8.28 16.72
C ALA A 304 9.67 -7.97 15.25
N PHE A 305 10.01 -6.72 14.91
CA PHE A 305 10.54 -6.39 13.59
C PHE A 305 11.92 -6.99 13.34
N ASP A 306 12.81 -7.02 14.34
CA ASP A 306 14.09 -7.74 14.23
C ASP A 306 13.85 -9.21 13.85
N ARG A 307 12.94 -9.91 14.56
CA ARG A 307 12.58 -11.30 14.25
C ARG A 307 11.99 -11.47 12.85
N ALA A 308 11.03 -10.62 12.47
CA ALA A 308 10.42 -10.67 11.13
C ALA A 308 11.46 -10.44 10.03
N LEU A 309 12.39 -9.51 10.24
CA LEU A 309 13.46 -9.22 9.29
C LEU A 309 14.45 -10.39 9.15
N GLN A 310 14.74 -11.09 10.25
CA GLN A 310 15.54 -12.32 10.23
C GLN A 310 14.82 -13.45 9.50
N ALA A 311 13.54 -13.69 9.83
CA ALA A 311 12.73 -14.75 9.22
C ALA A 311 12.46 -14.51 7.72
N SER A 312 12.50 -13.25 7.25
CA SER A 312 12.37 -12.90 5.84
C SER A 312 13.66 -13.07 5.00
N ARG A 313 14.78 -13.52 5.59
CA ARG A 313 16.04 -13.73 4.86
C ARG A 313 15.87 -14.77 3.75
N GLY A 314 16.49 -14.51 2.59
CA GLY A 314 16.33 -15.33 1.39
C GLY A 314 14.99 -15.16 0.66
N ARG A 315 13.96 -14.64 1.32
CA ARG A 315 12.60 -14.53 0.77
C ARG A 315 12.23 -13.13 0.28
N CYS A 316 12.42 -12.12 1.12
CA CYS A 316 12.07 -10.74 0.78
C CYS A 316 13.30 -9.95 0.34
N ARG A 317 13.14 -9.16 -0.73
CA ARG A 317 14.16 -8.29 -1.33
C ARG A 317 14.21 -6.93 -0.63
N LEU A 318 14.54 -6.98 0.66
CA LEU A 318 14.54 -5.85 1.58
C LEU A 318 15.94 -5.24 1.76
N ARG A 319 16.76 -5.16 0.70
CA ARG A 319 18.18 -4.77 0.83
C ARG A 319 18.33 -3.38 1.46
N THR A 320 17.63 -2.39 0.92
CA THR A 320 17.75 -0.99 1.36
C THR A 320 17.22 -0.82 2.78
N VAL A 321 16.02 -1.32 3.08
CA VAL A 321 15.43 -1.20 4.42
C VAL A 321 16.21 -2.01 5.47
N ARG A 322 16.82 -3.16 5.12
CA ARG A 322 17.72 -3.90 6.03
C ARG A 322 18.97 -3.11 6.39
N ARG A 323 19.54 -2.38 5.44
CA ARG A 323 20.68 -1.51 5.70
C ARG A 323 20.26 -0.42 6.70
N LEU A 324 19.20 0.31 6.40
CA LEU A 324 18.71 1.41 7.24
C LEU A 324 18.24 0.95 8.63
N TRP A 325 17.66 -0.24 8.74
CA TRP A 325 17.27 -0.84 10.02
C TRP A 325 18.48 -1.17 10.91
N ARG A 326 19.58 -1.63 10.31
CA ARG A 326 20.86 -1.87 11.02
C ARG A 326 21.52 -0.56 11.41
N ASP A 327 21.56 0.37 10.47
CA ASP A 327 22.15 1.70 10.62
C ASP A 327 21.19 2.66 11.32
N ARG A 328 20.30 2.16 12.20
CA ARG A 328 19.35 3.01 12.92
C ARG A 328 20.02 4.04 13.83
N SER A 329 21.31 3.86 14.14
CA SER A 329 22.17 4.88 14.77
C SER A 329 22.50 6.06 13.86
N TYR A 330 22.29 5.96 12.54
CA TYR A 330 22.37 7.08 11.60
C TYR A 330 21.36 8.19 11.94
N TRP A 331 20.31 7.86 12.70
CA TRP A 331 19.42 8.82 13.34
C TRP A 331 19.95 9.34 14.68
N ASP A 332 21.28 9.39 14.84
CA ASP A 332 21.94 9.99 15.99
C ASP A 332 21.45 11.42 16.22
N GLU A 333 21.57 11.83 17.48
CA GLU A 333 21.01 13.07 18.04
C GLU A 333 21.16 14.32 17.15
N PRO A 334 22.24 14.54 16.36
CA PRO A 334 22.35 15.71 15.47
C PRO A 334 21.41 15.68 14.25
N ALA A 335 21.15 14.52 13.64
CA ALA A 335 20.18 14.41 12.54
C ALA A 335 18.75 14.56 13.08
N ARG A 336 18.51 13.96 14.26
CA ARG A 336 17.29 14.12 15.03
C ARG A 336 17.05 15.58 15.43
N GLN A 337 18.05 16.29 15.96
CA GLN A 337 17.96 17.69 16.36
C GLN A 337 17.79 18.62 15.18
N ARG A 338 18.35 18.32 14.00
CA ARG A 338 18.08 19.10 12.78
C ARG A 338 16.65 18.91 12.29
N LEU A 339 16.12 17.69 12.33
CA LEU A 339 14.73 17.42 11.99
C LEU A 339 13.78 18.11 12.99
N LEU A 340 14.04 17.94 14.29
CA LEU A 340 13.29 18.57 15.38
C LEU A 340 13.39 20.09 15.34
N GLY A 341 14.58 20.64 15.09
CA GLY A 341 14.81 22.08 14.96
C GLY A 341 14.04 22.67 13.79
N ARG A 342 13.92 21.95 12.66
CA ARG A 342 13.04 22.35 11.55
C ARG A 342 11.55 22.29 11.93
N MET A 343 11.13 21.25 12.66
CA MET A 343 9.76 21.13 13.14
C MET A 343 9.40 22.17 14.21
N GLN A 344 10.38 22.64 14.99
CA GLN A 344 10.19 23.66 16.03
C GLN A 344 10.30 25.09 15.48
N ALA A 345 11.16 25.33 14.49
CA ALA A 345 11.34 26.63 13.84
C ALA A 345 10.16 27.04 12.97
N ASP A 346 9.32 26.08 12.57
CA ASP A 346 8.03 26.30 11.94
C ASP A 346 6.91 25.73 12.84
N PRO A 347 6.42 26.50 13.83
CA PRO A 347 5.35 26.04 14.69
C PRO A 347 4.03 25.78 13.92
N GLY A 348 3.87 26.28 12.68
CA GLY A 348 2.80 25.88 11.77
C GLY A 348 2.95 24.46 11.22
N ALA A 349 4.17 23.94 11.15
CA ALA A 349 4.48 22.54 10.82
C ALA A 349 4.40 21.58 12.02
N SER A 350 4.28 22.11 13.24
CA SER A 350 4.19 21.32 14.48
C SER A 350 2.83 20.67 14.73
N GLU A 351 1.83 21.03 13.92
CA GLU A 351 0.47 20.49 13.97
C GLU A 351 0.38 19.09 13.34
N MET A 352 1.12 18.10 13.87
CA MET A 352 1.10 16.71 13.35
C MET A 352 1.26 16.58 11.82
N VAL A 353 1.75 17.61 11.13
CA VAL A 353 1.75 17.73 9.67
C VAL A 353 2.48 16.57 9.00
N PRO A 354 3.61 16.03 9.52
CA PRO A 354 4.24 14.86 8.90
C PRO A 354 3.39 13.59 8.97
N LEU A 355 2.58 13.41 10.02
CA LEU A 355 1.65 12.29 10.18
C LEU A 355 0.33 12.55 9.44
N ARG A 356 -0.12 13.81 9.39
CA ARG A 356 -1.27 14.26 8.61
C ARG A 356 -1.00 14.04 7.13
N ASP A 357 0.11 14.53 6.62
CA ASP A 357 0.52 14.41 5.23
C ASP A 357 0.83 12.97 4.85
N LEU A 358 1.56 12.19 5.68
CA LEU A 358 1.73 10.75 5.44
C LEU A 358 0.38 10.04 5.31
N ARG A 359 -0.59 10.39 6.17
CA ARG A 359 -1.91 9.76 6.20
C ARG A 359 -2.81 10.26 5.09
N LEU A 360 -2.71 11.52 4.68
CA LEU A 360 -3.40 12.09 3.52
C LEU A 360 -2.89 11.45 2.23
N ASP A 361 -1.57 11.25 2.11
CA ASP A 361 -0.97 10.54 0.99
C ASP A 361 -1.36 9.06 1.01
N THR A 362 -1.34 8.41 2.17
CA THR A 362 -1.82 7.02 2.28
C THR A 362 -3.31 6.94 1.97
N CYS A 363 -4.13 7.90 2.43
CA CYS A 363 -5.57 8.02 2.18
C CYS A 363 -5.83 8.14 0.68
N ARG A 364 -5.18 9.12 0.03
CA ARG A 364 -5.25 9.32 -1.42
C ARG A 364 -4.80 8.07 -2.17
N VAL A 365 -3.63 7.51 -1.84
CA VAL A 365 -3.14 6.27 -2.47
C VAL A 365 -4.15 5.14 -2.31
N VAL A 366 -4.73 4.94 -1.11
CA VAL A 366 -5.76 3.93 -0.89
C VAL A 366 -7.02 4.17 -1.73
N PHE A 367 -7.53 5.40 -1.78
CA PHE A 367 -8.75 5.72 -2.51
C PHE A 367 -8.55 5.69 -4.03
N THR A 368 -7.40 6.18 -4.52
CA THR A 368 -6.96 6.03 -5.92
C THR A 368 -6.79 4.56 -6.29
N LEU A 369 -6.21 3.73 -5.41
CA LEU A 369 -6.08 2.29 -5.61
C LEU A 369 -7.43 1.54 -5.51
N ALA A 370 -8.41 2.10 -4.79
CA ALA A 370 -9.79 1.62 -4.73
C ALA A 370 -10.67 2.11 -5.89
N GLY A 371 -10.11 2.87 -6.85
CA GLY A 371 -10.83 3.37 -8.01
C GLY A 371 -11.82 4.50 -7.72
N ARG A 372 -11.75 5.15 -6.55
CA ARG A 372 -12.58 6.31 -6.22
C ARG A 372 -11.80 7.59 -6.44
N GLN A 373 -12.14 8.35 -7.48
CA GLN A 373 -11.58 9.68 -7.75
C GLN A 373 -12.46 10.83 -7.24
N ASP A 374 -13.69 10.53 -6.78
CA ASP A 374 -14.73 11.54 -6.53
C ASP A 374 -14.77 12.08 -5.10
N LEU A 375 -13.85 11.66 -4.22
CA LEU A 375 -13.76 12.22 -2.88
C LEU A 375 -12.90 13.48 -2.92
N ASP A 376 -13.51 14.61 -2.58
CA ASP A 376 -12.81 15.88 -2.46
C ASP A 376 -11.72 15.81 -1.39
N GLY A 377 -10.71 16.68 -1.49
CA GLY A 377 -9.61 16.75 -0.53
C GLY A 377 -10.08 16.89 0.92
N ARG A 378 -11.27 17.49 1.13
CA ARG A 378 -11.92 17.68 2.43
C ARG A 378 -12.33 16.37 3.09
N SER A 379 -12.77 15.38 2.32
CA SER A 379 -13.18 14.08 2.87
C SER A 379 -11.98 13.27 3.42
N CYS A 380 -10.83 13.30 2.75
CA CYS A 380 -9.60 12.71 3.30
C CYS A 380 -9.05 13.55 4.47
N GLU A 381 -9.09 14.88 4.38
CA GLU A 381 -8.72 15.77 5.49
C GLU A 381 -9.57 15.50 6.73
N ASP A 382 -10.89 15.40 6.62
CA ASP A 382 -11.79 15.07 7.74
C ASP A 382 -11.46 13.71 8.36
N ILE A 383 -11.18 12.68 7.54
CA ILE A 383 -10.78 11.34 8.03
C ILE A 383 -9.45 11.41 8.78
N VAL A 384 -8.47 12.14 8.23
CA VAL A 384 -7.14 12.28 8.83
C VAL A 384 -7.18 13.15 10.08
N GLU A 385 -7.91 14.26 10.06
CA GLU A 385 -8.04 15.22 11.15
C GLU A 385 -8.79 14.60 12.34
N ARG A 386 -9.87 13.84 12.08
CA ARG A 386 -10.52 13.00 13.12
C ARG A 386 -9.60 11.91 13.67
N SER A 387 -8.68 11.39 12.85
CA SER A 387 -7.67 10.40 13.26
C SER A 387 -6.47 11.00 14.00
N LEU A 388 -6.29 12.33 13.98
CA LEU A 388 -5.22 13.05 14.65
C LEU A 388 -5.71 13.71 15.96
N LEU A 389 -6.89 14.32 15.95
CA LEU A 389 -7.49 14.97 17.13
C LEU A 389 -7.92 13.98 18.23
N GLY A 390 -8.11 12.71 17.89
CA GLY A 390 -8.07 11.61 18.85
C GLY A 390 -6.84 10.75 18.57
N LEU A 391 -6.11 10.31 19.59
CA LEU A 391 -5.17 9.17 19.51
C LEU A 391 -5.93 7.86 19.14
N ARG A 392 -6.63 7.82 17.99
CA ARG A 392 -7.66 6.86 17.56
C ARG A 392 -7.60 6.60 16.04
N ALA A 393 -6.40 6.41 15.51
CA ALA A 393 -6.18 6.39 14.05
C ALA A 393 -6.24 5.01 13.37
N ASP A 394 -6.21 3.91 14.11
CA ASP A 394 -6.06 2.58 13.51
C ASP A 394 -7.42 2.00 13.04
N VAL A 395 -8.53 2.56 13.54
CA VAL A 395 -9.92 2.07 13.29
C VAL A 395 -10.54 2.64 12.02
N TYR A 396 -10.35 3.93 11.72
CA TYR A 396 -11.02 4.57 10.59
C TYR A 396 -10.42 4.25 9.24
N PHE A 397 -9.12 3.92 9.16
CA PHE A 397 -8.50 3.63 7.88
C PHE A 397 -8.94 2.27 7.32
N GLY A 398 -9.09 1.26 8.19
CA GLY A 398 -9.64 -0.05 7.82
C GLY A 398 -11.16 -0.02 7.59
N GLU A 399 -11.92 0.69 8.42
CA GLU A 399 -13.37 0.83 8.26
C GLU A 399 -13.74 1.71 7.06
N ALA A 400 -13.01 2.78 6.75
CA ALA A 400 -13.19 3.55 5.52
C ALA A 400 -12.76 2.78 4.27
N LEU A 401 -11.71 1.95 4.33
CA LEU A 401 -11.35 1.01 3.26
C LEU A 401 -12.47 -0.01 3.00
N LEU A 402 -13.08 -0.55 4.06
CA LEU A 402 -14.14 -1.55 3.98
C LEU A 402 -15.50 -0.94 3.62
N ALA A 403 -15.78 0.29 4.04
CA ALA A 403 -17.01 1.03 3.73
C ALA A 403 -16.96 1.74 2.36
N ALA A 404 -15.77 1.97 1.80
CA ALA A 404 -15.59 2.51 0.45
C ALA A 404 -15.69 1.43 -0.65
N LEU A 405 -15.75 0.14 -0.29
CA LEU A 405 -16.24 -0.91 -1.19
C LEU A 405 -17.76 -0.73 -1.34
N PRO A 406 -18.37 -0.96 -2.53
CA PRO A 406 -19.76 -0.57 -2.75
C PRO A 406 -20.71 -1.34 -1.82
N ALA A 407 -21.22 -0.65 -0.79
CA ALA A 407 -22.39 -1.07 -0.01
C ALA A 407 -23.64 -1.30 -0.90
N ALA A 408 -23.65 -0.70 -2.10
CA ALA A 408 -24.74 -0.80 -3.07
C ALA A 408 -24.96 -2.21 -3.65
N HIS A 409 -24.02 -3.16 -3.51
CA HIS A 409 -24.24 -4.56 -3.89
C HIS A 409 -24.49 -5.50 -2.70
N PHE A 410 -24.24 -5.04 -1.46
CA PHE A 410 -24.42 -5.88 -0.27
C PHE A 410 -25.88 -6.01 0.16
N ALA A 411 -26.71 -4.99 -0.09
CA ALA A 411 -28.14 -5.01 0.24
C ALA A 411 -29.00 -5.81 -0.75
N ALA A 412 -28.59 -5.89 -2.03
CA ALA A 412 -29.32 -6.64 -3.05
C ALA A 412 -29.11 -8.17 -2.96
N PHE A 413 -28.04 -8.62 -2.32
CA PHE A 413 -27.72 -10.04 -2.20
C PHE A 413 -28.35 -10.72 -0.97
N TYR A 414 -28.77 -9.94 0.05
CA TYR A 414 -29.38 -10.49 1.27
C TYR A 414 -30.92 -10.49 1.28
N SER A 415 -31.60 -9.96 0.26
CA SER A 415 -33.07 -10.04 0.14
C SER A 415 -33.56 -11.18 -0.76
N ALA A 416 -32.67 -11.95 -1.41
CA ALA A 416 -33.04 -12.99 -2.39
C ALA A 416 -32.76 -14.43 -1.92
N SER A 417 -32.48 -14.65 -0.64
CA SER A 417 -32.25 -15.99 -0.08
C SER A 417 -33.08 -16.21 1.18
N GLY A 418 -34.39 -16.01 1.07
CA GLY A 418 -35.34 -16.56 2.03
C GLY A 418 -35.57 -18.05 1.74
N PRO A 419 -35.70 -18.91 2.76
CA PRO A 419 -36.01 -20.32 2.55
C PRO A 419 -37.44 -20.46 2.02
N GLY A 420 -37.56 -20.84 0.75
CA GLY A 420 -38.81 -21.35 0.19
C GLY A 420 -39.07 -22.75 0.73
N HIS A 421 -40.06 -22.87 1.61
CA HIS A 421 -40.70 -24.14 1.91
C HIS A 421 -41.34 -24.71 0.64
N ASN A 422 -40.94 -25.93 0.29
CA ASN A 422 -41.85 -26.98 -0.17
C ASN A 422 -41.52 -28.24 0.64
#